data_AF-A0A815CYR3-F1
#
_entry.id   AF-A0A815CYR3-F1
#
_cell.length_a   1.000
_cell.length_b   1.000
_cell.length_c   1.000
_cell.angle_alpha   90.00
_cell.angle_beta   90.00
_cell.angle_gamma   90.00
#
_symmetry.space_group_name_H-M   'P 1'
#
loop_
_entity.id
_entity.type
_entity.pdbx_description
1 polymer ?
#
loop_
_entity_poly.entity_id
_entity_poly.type
_entity_poly.pdbx_seq_one_letter_code
_entity_poly.pdbx_strand_id
1 'polypeptide(L)'
;MKEQDEIQKAHWNTKPLSIFTAFVWSKNENFSFALPSLDVAHDKFVVDSRLEIILNHIKTVLPNVKGINCFSDDAAVQFKQRFHFRNLIQIANEHKINLSWHFFATSHGKGAVDGIGGVVKRLVCSAGEVCRSAEDFIELAKKKTK
;
A
#
# COMPACT_ATOMS: atom_id res chain seq x y z
N MET A 1 22.97 33.50 1.45
CA MET A 1 22.85 32.73 0.18
C MET A 1 23.30 31.28 0.27
N LYS A 2 23.73 30.75 1.44
CA LYS A 2 23.96 29.30 1.64
C LYS A 2 22.67 28.55 1.98
N GLU A 3 21.83 29.13 2.84
CA GLU A 3 20.61 28.50 3.34
C GLU A 3 19.47 28.36 2.31
N GLN A 4 19.47 29.18 1.26
CA GLN A 4 18.41 29.19 0.25
C GLN A 4 18.39 27.91 -0.60
N ASP A 5 19.57 27.30 -0.79
CA ASP A 5 19.72 26.04 -1.52
C ASP A 5 19.65 24.81 -0.61
N GLU A 6 19.78 24.94 0.71
CA GLU A 6 19.77 23.81 1.65
C GLU A 6 18.40 23.10 1.64
N ILE A 7 17.31 23.87 1.63
CA ILE A 7 15.95 23.33 1.60
C ILE A 7 15.69 22.58 0.28
N GLN A 8 16.12 23.14 -0.85
CA GLN A 8 15.98 22.49 -2.15
C GLN A 8 16.87 21.24 -2.24
N LYS A 9 18.15 21.33 -1.85
CA LYS A 9 19.07 20.18 -1.82
C LYS A 9 18.58 19.07 -0.92
N ALA A 10 18.03 19.38 0.25
CA ALA A 10 17.44 18.39 1.14
C ALA A 10 16.25 17.69 0.47
N HIS A 11 15.35 18.44 -0.19
CA HIS A 11 14.21 17.87 -0.92
C HIS A 11 14.65 16.94 -2.07
N TRP A 12 15.62 17.37 -2.88
CA TRP A 12 16.10 16.61 -4.04
C TRP A 12 17.08 15.47 -3.71
N ASN A 13 17.73 15.48 -2.54
CA ASN A 13 18.59 14.39 -2.08
C ASN A 13 17.87 13.31 -1.28
N THR A 14 16.57 13.50 -0.98
CA THR A 14 15.75 12.43 -0.40
C THR A 14 15.34 11.43 -1.47
N LYS A 15 15.63 10.14 -1.23
CA LYS A 15 15.08 9.08 -2.08
C LYS A 15 13.57 8.99 -1.86
N PRO A 16 12.74 9.08 -2.92
CA PRO A 16 11.31 8.93 -2.76
C PRO A 16 10.98 7.50 -2.30
N LEU A 17 10.00 7.39 -1.40
CA LEU A 17 9.52 6.12 -0.87
C LEU A 17 8.02 6.01 -1.14
N SER A 18 7.61 4.88 -1.70
CA SER A 18 6.22 4.53 -1.96
C SER A 18 5.65 3.74 -0.79
N ILE A 19 4.36 3.90 -0.51
CA ILE A 19 3.64 3.13 0.50
C ILE A 19 2.39 2.57 -0.17
N PHE A 20 2.30 1.24 -0.26
CA PHE A 20 1.06 0.58 -0.64
C PHE A 20 0.21 0.34 0.61
N THR A 21 -0.99 0.89 0.64
CA THR A 21 -1.91 0.78 1.78
C THR A 21 -3.12 -0.05 1.43
N ALA A 22 -3.51 -0.93 2.34
CA ALA A 22 -4.73 -1.71 2.21
C ALA A 22 -5.43 -1.83 3.56
N PHE A 23 -6.76 -1.94 3.52
CA PHE A 23 -7.56 -2.24 4.69
C PHE A 23 -8.43 -3.45 4.37
N VAL A 24 -8.39 -4.45 5.24
CA VAL A 24 -9.16 -5.68 5.11
C VAL A 24 -10.09 -5.77 6.30
N TRP A 25 -11.37 -5.98 6.04
CA TRP A 25 -12.35 -6.21 7.09
C TRP A 25 -13.07 -7.54 6.85
N SER A 26 -13.41 -8.21 7.94
CA SER A 26 -14.23 -9.40 7.98
C SER A 26 -15.23 -9.27 9.13
N LYS A 27 -16.05 -10.30 9.35
CA LYS A 27 -17.01 -10.29 10.47
C LYS A 27 -16.32 -10.20 11.83
N ASN A 28 -15.14 -10.80 11.97
CA ASN A 28 -14.48 -10.98 13.27
C ASN A 28 -13.16 -10.21 13.38
N GLU A 29 -12.51 -9.92 12.25
CA GLU A 29 -11.14 -9.41 12.20
C GLU A 29 -11.01 -8.25 11.23
N ASN A 30 -10.16 -7.28 11.59
CA ASN A 30 -9.80 -6.13 10.74
C ASN A 30 -8.28 -5.98 10.69
N PHE A 31 -7.73 -5.76 9.50
CA PHE A 31 -6.30 -5.63 9.28
C PHE A 31 -6.00 -4.34 8.50
N SER A 32 -5.01 -3.60 8.96
CA SER A 32 -4.47 -2.44 8.26
C SER A 32 -3.07 -2.76 7.77
N PHE A 33 -2.81 -2.54 6.49
CA PHE A 33 -1.51 -2.76 5.87
C PHE A 33 -0.93 -1.43 5.39
N ALA A 34 0.35 -1.23 5.70
CA ALA A 34 1.19 -0.19 5.11
C ALA A 34 2.50 -0.86 4.70
N LEU A 35 2.70 -1.01 3.38
CA LEU A 35 3.82 -1.74 2.79
C LEU A 35 4.77 -0.74 2.11
N PRO A 36 5.78 -0.22 2.83
CA PRO A 36 6.74 0.72 2.27
C PRO A 36 7.67 0.04 1.25
N SER A 37 8.13 0.82 0.28
CA SER A 37 8.95 0.35 -0.83
C SER A 37 9.79 1.48 -1.40
N LEU A 38 11.05 1.19 -1.73
CA LEU A 38 11.87 2.09 -2.54
C LEU A 38 11.53 2.01 -4.03
N ASP A 39 10.79 0.98 -4.45
CA ASP A 39 10.20 0.94 -5.77
C ASP A 39 9.03 1.93 -5.85
N VAL A 40 9.25 3.01 -6.61
CA VAL A 40 8.30 4.09 -6.87
C VAL A 40 7.72 4.02 -8.29
N ALA A 41 7.95 2.93 -9.03
CA ALA A 41 7.44 2.76 -10.38
C ALA A 41 5.91 2.69 -10.43
N HIS A 42 5.27 2.36 -9.29
CA HIS A 42 3.81 2.32 -9.16
C HIS A 42 3.15 1.49 -10.27
N ASP A 43 3.79 0.39 -10.68
CA ASP A 43 3.40 -0.39 -11.84
C ASP A 43 2.63 -1.66 -11.46
N LYS A 44 2.32 -2.46 -12.50
CA LYS A 44 1.61 -3.74 -12.34
C LYS A 44 2.32 -4.74 -11.42
N PHE A 45 3.65 -4.78 -11.43
CA PHE A 45 4.41 -5.77 -10.67
C PHE A 45 4.41 -5.41 -9.19
N VAL A 46 4.49 -4.11 -8.88
CA VAL A 46 4.32 -3.62 -7.51
C VAL A 46 2.94 -3.99 -6.99
N VAL A 47 1.87 -3.70 -7.72
CA VAL A 47 0.50 -4.04 -7.28
C VAL A 47 0.35 -5.54 -7.02
N ASP A 48 0.85 -6.37 -7.95
CA ASP A 48 0.78 -7.83 -7.86
C ASP A 48 1.49 -8.38 -6.62
N SER A 49 2.76 -7.98 -6.42
CA SER A 49 3.56 -8.42 -5.28
C SER A 49 2.94 -8.01 -3.93
N ARG A 50 2.30 -6.82 -3.87
CA ARG A 50 1.65 -6.33 -2.66
C ARG A 50 0.34 -7.08 -2.38
N LEU A 51 -0.43 -7.40 -3.42
CA LEU A 51 -1.62 -8.25 -3.28
C LEU A 51 -1.26 -9.64 -2.80
N GLU A 52 -0.21 -10.25 -3.33
CA GLU A 52 0.23 -11.58 -2.91
C GLU A 52 0.61 -11.61 -1.41
N ILE A 53 1.32 -10.60 -0.91
CA ILE A 53 1.63 -10.47 0.53
C ILE A 53 0.35 -10.40 1.37
N ILE A 54 -0.61 -9.57 0.95
CA ILE A 54 -1.88 -9.38 1.68
C ILE A 54 -2.70 -10.66 1.68
N LEU A 55 -2.82 -11.33 0.53
CA LEU A 55 -3.61 -12.55 0.37
C LEU A 55 -3.04 -13.71 1.18
N ASN A 56 -1.71 -13.86 1.19
CA ASN A 56 -1.05 -14.87 2.02
C ASN A 56 -1.29 -14.62 3.52
N HIS A 57 -1.29 -13.36 3.96
CA HIS A 57 -1.68 -13.02 5.33
C HIS A 57 -3.14 -13.37 5.61
N ILE A 58 -4.06 -12.95 4.73
CA ILE A 58 -5.50 -13.25 4.88
C ILE A 58 -5.74 -14.74 4.98
N LYS A 59 -5.10 -15.57 4.15
CA LYS A 59 -5.26 -17.03 4.20
C LYS A 59 -4.70 -17.66 5.46
N THR A 60 -3.65 -17.07 6.01
CA THR A 60 -3.06 -17.56 7.26
C THR A 60 -4.00 -17.30 8.44
N VAL A 61 -4.62 -16.11 8.50
CA VAL A 61 -5.49 -15.72 9.62
C VAL A 61 -6.94 -16.17 9.44
N LEU A 62 -7.41 -16.22 8.18
CA LEU A 62 -8.77 -16.60 7.78
C LEU A 62 -8.72 -17.76 6.76
N PRO A 63 -8.31 -18.97 7.18
CA PRO A 63 -8.05 -20.10 6.27
C PRO A 63 -9.26 -20.59 5.49
N ASN A 64 -10.47 -20.30 5.97
CA ASN A 64 -11.73 -20.71 5.36
C ASN A 64 -12.34 -19.64 4.44
N VAL A 65 -11.59 -18.58 4.09
CA VAL A 65 -12.08 -17.52 3.19
C VAL A 65 -12.40 -18.11 1.82
N LYS A 66 -13.63 -17.91 1.35
CA LYS A 66 -14.10 -18.39 0.03
C LYS A 66 -14.21 -17.29 -1.01
N GLY A 67 -14.34 -16.04 -0.56
CA GLY A 67 -14.56 -14.89 -1.43
C GLY A 67 -13.93 -13.63 -0.88
N ILE A 68 -13.38 -12.82 -1.78
CA ILE A 68 -12.77 -11.52 -1.49
C ILE A 68 -13.35 -10.49 -2.45
N ASN A 69 -13.85 -9.38 -1.89
CA ASN A 69 -14.29 -8.22 -2.65
C ASN A 69 -13.28 -7.10 -2.45
N CYS A 70 -12.58 -6.72 -3.49
CA CYS A 70 -11.56 -5.68 -3.49
C CYS A 70 -12.14 -4.36 -4.02
N PHE A 71 -11.73 -3.26 -3.42
CA PHE A 71 -12.08 -1.89 -3.84
C PHE A 71 -10.78 -1.09 -3.97
N SER A 72 -10.61 -0.38 -5.09
CA SER A 72 -9.40 0.40 -5.38
C SER A 72 -9.71 1.79 -5.91
N ASP A 73 -8.77 2.73 -5.80
CA ASP A 73 -8.90 4.14 -6.23
C ASP A 73 -8.78 4.36 -7.75
N ASP A 74 -9.07 3.34 -8.56
CA ASP A 74 -9.20 3.44 -10.02
C ASP A 74 -7.97 3.97 -10.78
N ALA A 75 -6.82 4.06 -10.14
CA ALA A 75 -5.59 4.56 -10.75
C ALA A 75 -5.23 3.73 -12.00
N ALA A 76 -5.14 4.39 -13.16
CA ALA A 76 -5.00 3.70 -14.44
C ALA A 76 -3.70 2.90 -14.59
N VAL A 77 -2.60 3.41 -14.05
CA VAL A 77 -1.28 2.77 -14.11
C VAL A 77 -1.22 1.52 -13.21
N GLN A 78 -2.07 1.46 -12.18
CA GLN A 78 -2.05 0.41 -11.16
C GLN A 78 -3.18 -0.60 -11.36
N PHE A 79 -4.42 -0.14 -11.30
CA PHE A 79 -5.61 -0.98 -11.19
C PHE A 79 -6.41 -1.06 -12.50
N LYS A 80 -6.60 0.06 -13.23
CA LYS A 80 -7.33 0.05 -14.52
C LYS A 80 -6.42 -0.29 -15.70
N GLN A 81 -5.84 -1.49 -15.70
CA GLN A 81 -4.99 -1.97 -16.78
C GLN A 81 -5.18 -3.46 -17.08
N ARG A 82 -4.92 -3.87 -18.33
CA ARG A 82 -5.10 -5.27 -18.79
C ARG A 82 -4.31 -6.30 -17.96
N PHE A 83 -3.14 -5.92 -17.47
CA PHE A 83 -2.29 -6.83 -16.71
C PHE A 83 -2.85 -7.10 -15.32
N HIS A 84 -3.48 -6.10 -14.70
CA HIS A 84 -4.14 -6.28 -13.42
C HIS A 84 -5.24 -7.35 -13.53
N PHE A 85 -6.10 -7.28 -14.55
CA PHE A 85 -7.12 -8.31 -14.77
C PHE A 85 -6.54 -9.71 -14.97
N ARG A 86 -5.44 -9.85 -15.73
CA ARG A 86 -4.75 -11.14 -15.88
C ARG A 86 -4.27 -11.66 -14.52
N ASN A 87 -3.64 -10.80 -13.72
CA ASN A 87 -3.12 -11.16 -12.41
C ASN A 87 -4.25 -11.57 -11.46
N LEU A 88 -5.39 -10.89 -11.48
CA LEU A 88 -6.56 -11.27 -10.68
C LEU A 88 -7.05 -12.68 -11.01
N ILE A 89 -7.10 -13.04 -12.30
CA ILE A 89 -7.48 -14.40 -12.72
C ILE A 89 -6.47 -15.42 -12.22
N GLN A 90 -5.18 -15.13 -12.35
CA GLN A 90 -4.11 -16.02 -11.91
C GLN A 90 -4.18 -16.23 -10.39
N ILE A 91 -4.25 -15.15 -9.62
CA ILE A 91 -4.40 -15.16 -8.17
C ILE A 91 -5.64 -15.97 -7.76
N ALA A 92 -6.80 -15.71 -8.38
CA ALA A 92 -8.04 -16.43 -8.05
C ALA A 92 -7.90 -17.95 -8.26
N ASN A 93 -7.23 -18.36 -9.34
CA ASN A 93 -6.99 -19.76 -9.66
C ASN A 93 -5.98 -20.43 -8.72
N GLU A 94 -4.82 -19.81 -8.50
CA GLU A 94 -3.76 -20.32 -7.62
C GLU A 94 -4.27 -20.47 -6.20
N HIS A 95 -5.02 -19.47 -5.74
CA HIS A 95 -5.53 -19.43 -4.39
C HIS A 95 -6.88 -20.14 -4.21
N LYS A 96 -7.54 -20.57 -5.29
CA LYS A 96 -8.88 -21.18 -5.29
C LYS A 96 -9.92 -20.33 -4.54
N ILE A 97 -9.87 -19.01 -4.73
CA ILE A 97 -10.77 -18.04 -4.11
C ILE A 97 -11.65 -17.36 -5.15
N ASN A 98 -12.87 -17.01 -4.78
CA ASN A 98 -13.70 -16.14 -5.60
C ASN A 98 -13.26 -14.69 -5.41
N LEU A 99 -12.69 -14.06 -6.43
CA LEU A 99 -12.16 -12.70 -6.35
C LEU A 99 -13.01 -11.76 -7.19
N SER A 100 -13.59 -10.75 -6.56
CA SER A 100 -14.29 -9.65 -7.22
C SER A 100 -13.52 -8.36 -7.02
N TRP A 101 -13.39 -7.56 -8.09
CA TRP A 101 -12.71 -6.28 -8.04
C TRP A 101 -13.65 -5.16 -8.50
N HIS A 102 -13.80 -4.15 -7.66
CA HIS A 102 -14.72 -3.04 -7.85
C HIS A 102 -13.95 -1.74 -8.08
N PHE A 103 -14.44 -0.97 -9.05
CA PHE A 103 -13.93 0.35 -9.40
C PHE A 103 -14.96 1.41 -8.99
N PHE A 104 -14.50 2.59 -8.57
CA PHE A 104 -15.36 3.70 -8.20
C PHE A 104 -15.69 4.61 -9.40
N ALA A 105 -16.52 5.63 -9.16
CA ALA A 105 -16.59 6.74 -10.12
C ALA A 105 -15.31 7.58 -9.99
N THR A 106 -14.83 8.14 -11.12
CA THR A 106 -13.66 9.02 -11.14
C THR A 106 -13.83 10.13 -10.08
N SER A 107 -12.78 10.37 -9.29
CA SER A 107 -12.74 11.38 -8.21
C SER A 107 -13.53 11.06 -6.93
N HIS A 108 -14.08 9.85 -6.77
CA HIS A 108 -14.85 9.45 -5.58
C HIS A 108 -14.25 8.26 -4.78
N GLY A 109 -12.93 8.05 -4.88
CA GLY A 109 -12.25 6.88 -4.31
C GLY A 109 -11.57 7.06 -2.95
N LYS A 110 -11.87 8.11 -2.17
CA LYS A 110 -11.24 8.28 -0.85
C LYS A 110 -11.79 7.28 0.16
N GLY A 111 -10.93 6.65 0.93
CA GLY A 111 -11.30 5.57 1.86
C GLY A 111 -10.37 5.40 3.05
N ALA A 112 -10.59 4.31 3.80
CA ALA A 112 -9.79 3.99 4.99
C ALA A 112 -8.28 3.92 4.70
N VAL A 113 -7.90 3.51 3.50
CA VAL A 113 -6.51 3.40 3.03
C VAL A 113 -5.76 4.74 3.05
N ASP A 114 -6.45 5.86 2.75
CA ASP A 114 -5.85 7.20 2.83
C ASP A 114 -5.49 7.57 4.27
N GLY A 115 -6.36 7.20 5.22
CA GLY A 115 -6.15 7.40 6.64
C GLY A 115 -4.93 6.62 7.14
N ILE A 116 -4.81 5.35 6.74
CA ILE A 116 -3.64 4.51 7.05
C ILE A 116 -2.36 5.18 6.54
N GLY A 117 -2.33 5.55 5.25
CA GLY A 117 -1.18 6.21 4.65
C GLY A 117 -0.83 7.53 5.35
N GLY A 118 -1.83 8.34 5.67
CA GLY A 118 -1.66 9.62 6.38
C GLY A 118 -1.11 9.46 7.80
N VAL A 119 -1.61 8.49 8.56
CA VAL A 119 -1.15 8.21 9.93
C VAL A 119 0.30 7.74 9.92
N VAL A 120 0.64 6.75 9.10
CA VAL A 120 2.00 6.19 9.08
C VAL A 120 3.02 7.22 8.59
N LYS A 121 2.68 8.02 7.57
CA LYS A 121 3.51 9.16 7.14
C LYS A 121 3.72 10.16 8.27
N ARG A 122 2.66 10.49 9.03
CA ARG A 122 2.76 11.42 10.17
C ARG A 122 3.67 10.88 11.26
N LEU A 123 3.59 9.59 11.59
CA LEU A 123 4.46 8.96 12.59
C LEU A 123 5.94 9.10 12.18
N VAL A 124 6.28 8.75 10.94
CA VAL A 124 7.65 8.85 10.43
C VAL A 124 8.13 10.31 10.40
N CYS A 125 7.32 11.24 9.88
CA CYS A 125 7.69 12.66 9.88
C CYS A 125 7.89 13.21 11.31
N SER A 126 7.10 12.77 12.27
CA SER A 126 7.21 13.21 13.68
C SER A 126 8.41 12.63 14.42
N ALA A 127 9.10 11.63 13.85
CA ALA A 127 10.35 11.10 14.40
C ALA A 127 11.49 12.11 14.28
N GLY A 128 11.45 13.02 13.30
CA GLY A 128 12.50 14.02 13.08
C GLY A 128 13.81 13.41 12.56
N GLU A 129 13.80 12.14 12.15
CA GLU A 129 14.93 11.40 11.59
C GLU A 129 14.75 11.24 10.07
N VAL A 130 15.87 11.16 9.34
CA VAL A 130 15.84 10.96 7.88
C VAL A 130 15.57 9.49 7.55
N CYS A 131 14.46 9.22 6.86
CA CYS A 131 14.12 7.90 6.34
C CYS A 131 14.90 7.62 5.04
N ARG A 132 15.74 6.57 5.01
CA ARG A 132 16.58 6.24 3.83
C ARG A 132 16.25 4.90 3.19
N SER A 133 15.49 4.06 3.88
CA SER A 133 15.10 2.72 3.44
C SER A 133 13.64 2.39 3.84
N ALA A 134 13.11 1.29 3.33
CA ALA A 134 11.80 0.80 3.77
C ALA A 134 11.85 0.27 5.21
N GLU A 135 12.99 -0.27 5.62
CA GLU A 135 13.29 -0.75 6.97
C GLU A 135 13.31 0.42 7.96
N ASP A 136 14.04 1.50 7.64
CA ASP A 136 14.07 2.73 8.42
C ASP A 136 12.65 3.26 8.61
N PHE A 137 11.85 3.26 7.54
CA PHE A 137 10.46 3.71 7.59
C PHE A 137 9.65 2.93 8.64
N ILE A 138 9.82 1.61 8.67
CA ILE A 138 9.14 0.73 9.64
C ILE A 138 9.65 1.01 11.06
N GLU A 139 10.96 1.14 11.25
CA GLU A 139 11.56 1.41 12.56
C GLU A 139 11.11 2.76 13.13
N LEU A 140 11.13 3.81 12.31
CA LEU A 140 10.70 5.15 12.70
C LEU A 140 9.21 5.19 13.03
N ALA A 141 8.37 4.50 12.25
CA ALA A 141 6.96 4.37 12.55
C ALA A 141 6.76 3.66 13.91
N LYS A 142 7.45 2.54 14.15
CA LYS A 142 7.36 1.79 15.41
C LYS A 142 7.82 2.57 16.63
N LYS A 143 8.89 3.38 16.53
CA LYS A 143 9.36 4.25 17.63
C LYS A 143 8.28 5.21 18.14
N LYS A 144 7.32 5.59 17.29
CA LYS A 144 6.25 6.55 17.61
C LYS A 144 4.89 5.89 17.87
N THR A 145 4.76 4.60 17.61
CA THR A 145 3.58 3.81 17.97
C THR A 145 3.72 3.41 19.45
N LYS A 146 2.86 3.95 20.31
CA LYS A 146 2.74 3.53 21.72
C LYS A 146 1.95 2.24 21.84
#